data_AF-A0A9K3Q2Z2-F1
#
_entry.id   AF-A0A9K3Q2Z2-F1
#
_cell.length_a   1.000
_cell.length_b   1.000
_cell.length_c   1.000
_cell.angle_alpha   90.00
_cell.angle_beta   90.00
_cell.angle_gamma   90.00
#
_symmetry.space_group_name_H-M   'P 1'
#
loop_
_entity.id
_entity.type
_entity.pdbx_description
1 polymer ?
#
loop_
_entity_poly.entity_id
_entity_poly.type
_entity_poly.pdbx_seq_one_letter_code
_entity_poly.pdbx_strand_id
1 'polypeptide(L)'
;MTHHRPGCLFGKNHGRVDLLDDTSEGLQACKTYATWIGDGTSAYSLPLTRALTGHLNSLRRTFSRTDGGERMARSLLDDISKQWNDLCNFTQTFYTKLVNVAKFSEANAFKLVGRCWGAVFDTMRSHREALKLVGDLQAPGNKAMVIWSVFQCHRIMKEFIALDFEGHPAIVKEISLFIITERVDPTEILRLTSRMKKLEDEYAAVTETNQKLRSSHADFQVTFMGLKRTVDDLKNELKQLKTKK
;
A
#
# COMPACT_ATOMS: atom_id res chain seq x y z
N MET A 1 -17.47 29.22 -1.48
CA MET A 1 -17.03 28.03 -0.70
C MET A 1 -16.16 27.17 -1.58
N THR A 2 -14.88 26.98 -1.26
CA THR A 2 -14.04 26.03 -1.97
C THR A 2 -14.44 24.61 -1.57
N HIS A 3 -15.04 23.85 -2.49
CA HIS A 3 -15.31 22.41 -2.31
C HIS A 3 -13.99 21.63 -2.40
N HIS A 4 -13.13 21.83 -1.41
CA HIS A 4 -11.96 21.02 -1.21
C HIS A 4 -12.38 19.60 -0.78
N ARG A 5 -11.42 18.66 -0.81
CA ARG A 5 -11.61 17.34 -0.22
C ARG A 5 -12.10 17.48 1.24
N PRO A 6 -12.88 16.52 1.77
CA PRO A 6 -13.44 16.67 3.12
C PRO A 6 -12.34 16.93 4.15
N GLY A 7 -12.41 18.08 4.85
CA GLY A 7 -11.39 18.46 5.83
C GLY A 7 -11.28 17.47 6.99
N CYS A 8 -12.36 16.76 7.31
CA CYS A 8 -12.37 15.66 8.26
C CYS A 8 -11.59 14.41 7.81
N LEU A 9 -11.02 14.40 6.61
CA LEU A 9 -10.22 13.28 6.10
C LEU A 9 -8.84 13.76 5.66
N PHE A 10 -8.78 14.93 5.03
CA PHE A 10 -7.58 15.45 4.39
C PHE A 10 -7.00 16.69 5.08
N GLY A 11 -7.71 17.29 6.04
CA GLY A 11 -7.20 18.47 6.75
C GLY A 11 -6.05 18.12 7.70
N LYS A 12 -5.00 18.94 7.71
CA LYS A 12 -4.07 19.03 8.86
C LYS A 12 -4.80 19.81 9.97
N ASN A 13 -4.56 19.47 11.24
CA ASN A 13 -5.22 20.05 12.42
C ASN A 13 -5.50 21.57 12.29
N HIS A 14 -6.68 21.97 12.77
CA HIS A 14 -7.37 23.25 12.53
C HIS A 14 -6.48 24.50 12.60
N GLY A 15 -6.34 25.22 11.48
CA GLY A 15 -5.72 26.56 11.49
C GLY A 15 -5.43 27.19 10.13
N ARG A 16 -5.24 26.39 9.07
CA ARG A 16 -5.09 26.90 7.69
C ARG A 16 -5.89 26.05 6.71
N VAL A 17 -6.88 26.67 6.09
CA VAL A 17 -7.80 26.04 5.13
C VAL A 17 -7.14 25.84 3.74
N ASP A 18 -5.92 26.37 3.56
CA ASP A 18 -5.36 26.60 2.22
C ASP A 18 -4.30 25.58 1.75
N LEU A 19 -4.05 24.50 2.49
CA LEU A 19 -3.03 23.49 2.11
C LEU A 19 -3.62 22.07 2.15
N LEU A 20 -4.59 21.82 1.27
CA LEU A 20 -5.06 20.47 0.93
C LEU A 20 -4.42 19.94 -0.37
N ASP A 21 -3.34 20.59 -0.81
CA ASP A 21 -2.82 20.46 -2.17
C ASP A 21 -1.80 19.34 -2.37
N ASP A 22 -1.20 18.81 -1.30
CA ASP A 22 -0.29 17.70 -1.48
C ASP A 22 -1.05 16.37 -1.56
N THR A 23 -1.51 16.08 -2.77
CA THR A 23 -2.13 14.80 -3.13
C THR A 23 -1.26 13.60 -2.79
N SER A 24 0.04 13.78 -2.55
CA SER A 24 0.95 12.71 -2.17
C SER A 24 0.79 12.22 -0.74
N GLU A 25 0.20 13.01 0.17
CA GLU A 25 0.26 12.71 1.61
C GLU A 25 -0.91 11.83 2.13
N GLY A 26 -1.89 11.44 1.31
CA GLY A 26 -2.98 10.53 1.72
C GLY A 26 -4.00 11.14 2.72
N LEU A 27 -4.52 10.35 3.67
CA LEU A 27 -5.51 10.79 4.66
C LEU A 27 -4.82 11.54 5.82
N GLN A 28 -4.65 12.86 5.71
CA GLN A 28 -3.90 13.62 6.71
C GLN A 28 -4.56 13.73 8.09
N ALA A 29 -5.89 13.67 8.15
CA ALA A 29 -6.64 13.75 9.40
C ALA A 29 -6.62 12.41 10.18
N CYS A 30 -6.33 11.31 9.50
CA CYS A 30 -6.17 9.98 10.08
C CYS A 30 -4.86 9.37 9.54
N LYS A 31 -3.77 9.48 10.29
CA LYS A 31 -2.42 9.18 9.77
C LYS A 31 -2.08 7.69 9.62
N THR A 32 -2.78 6.80 10.32
CA THR A 32 -2.47 5.37 10.33
C THR A 32 -3.73 4.52 10.19
N TYR A 33 -3.57 3.32 9.62
CA TYR A 33 -4.66 2.37 9.50
C TYR A 33 -5.14 1.86 10.86
N ALA A 34 -4.23 1.69 11.83
CA ALA A 34 -4.59 1.33 13.20
C ALA A 34 -5.58 2.33 13.81
N THR A 35 -5.40 3.64 13.59
CA THR A 35 -6.35 4.66 14.02
C THR A 35 -7.66 4.61 13.21
N TRP A 36 -7.61 4.24 11.93
CA TRP A 36 -8.78 4.11 11.07
C TRP A 36 -9.76 3.03 11.55
N ILE A 37 -9.25 1.83 11.84
CA ILE A 37 -10.04 0.68 12.30
C ILE A 37 -10.24 0.67 13.83
N GLY A 38 -9.31 1.26 14.58
CA GLY A 38 -9.31 1.28 16.04
C GLY A 38 -9.34 -0.12 16.67
N ASP A 39 -9.70 -0.15 17.95
CA ASP A 39 -10.02 -1.35 18.73
C ASP A 39 -11.53 -1.70 18.70
N GLY A 40 -12.26 -1.15 17.73
CA GLY A 40 -13.72 -1.25 17.61
C GLY A 40 -14.50 -0.12 18.30
N THR A 41 -13.91 0.59 19.28
CA THR A 41 -14.59 1.72 19.96
C THR A 41 -13.96 3.09 19.68
N SER A 42 -12.66 3.10 19.37
CA SER A 42 -11.86 4.29 19.09
C SER A 42 -11.58 4.53 17.59
N ALA A 43 -12.21 3.75 16.71
CA ALA A 43 -12.00 3.80 15.27
C ALA A 43 -12.32 5.18 14.68
N TYR A 44 -11.42 5.77 13.89
CA TYR A 44 -11.65 7.07 13.23
C TYR A 44 -12.84 7.05 12.27
N SER A 45 -13.06 5.92 11.60
CA SER A 45 -14.18 5.70 10.68
C SER A 45 -15.55 5.71 11.38
N LEU A 46 -15.60 5.38 12.68
CA LEU A 46 -16.84 5.20 13.42
C LEU A 46 -17.56 6.54 13.72
N PRO A 47 -16.90 7.59 14.27
CA PRO A 47 -17.50 8.92 14.38
C PRO A 47 -17.99 9.48 13.04
N LEU A 48 -17.24 9.28 11.95
CA LEU A 48 -17.63 9.73 10.61
C LEU A 48 -18.90 9.01 10.13
N THR A 49 -18.94 7.68 10.29
CA THR A 49 -20.11 6.86 9.94
C THR A 49 -21.34 7.26 10.75
N ARG A 50 -21.17 7.49 12.06
CA ARG A 50 -22.25 7.96 12.94
C ARG A 50 -22.75 9.35 12.56
N ALA A 51 -21.84 10.28 12.27
CA ALA A 51 -22.19 11.64 11.85
C ALA A 51 -22.96 11.63 10.53
N LEU A 52 -22.49 10.86 9.54
CA LEU A 52 -23.17 10.68 8.26
C LEU A 52 -24.56 10.07 8.47
N THR A 53 -24.64 8.95 9.18
CA THR A 53 -25.91 8.26 9.45
C THR A 53 -26.91 9.15 10.18
N GLY A 54 -26.45 9.91 11.19
CA GLY A 54 -27.26 10.88 11.92
C GLY A 54 -27.80 11.97 11.00
N HIS A 55 -26.96 12.52 10.11
CA HIS A 55 -27.37 13.52 9.14
C HIS A 55 -28.40 12.97 8.14
N LEU A 56 -28.15 11.78 7.57
CA LEU A 56 -29.08 11.12 6.65
C LEU A 56 -30.43 10.83 7.33
N ASN A 57 -30.42 10.37 8.58
CA ASN A 57 -31.64 10.13 9.34
C ASN A 57 -32.41 11.41 9.66
N SER A 58 -31.71 12.51 9.95
CA SER A 58 -32.33 13.82 10.13
C SER A 58 -33.03 14.26 8.84
N LEU A 59 -32.35 14.17 7.69
CA LEU A 59 -32.95 14.48 6.38
C LEU A 59 -34.15 13.56 6.07
N ARG A 60 -34.07 12.26 6.37
CA ARG A 60 -35.20 11.34 6.18
C ARG A 60 -36.46 11.76 6.96
N ARG A 61 -36.31 12.44 8.09
CA ARG A 61 -37.42 12.92 8.94
C ARG A 61 -38.05 14.22 8.44
N THR A 62 -37.33 15.01 7.63
CA THR A 62 -37.89 16.26 7.08
C THR A 62 -38.88 16.01 5.95
N PHE A 63 -38.81 14.84 5.32
CA PHE A 63 -39.75 14.47 4.28
C PHE A 63 -41.05 13.91 4.88
N SER A 64 -42.18 14.52 4.49
CA SER A 64 -43.49 14.35 5.14
C SER A 64 -44.57 13.78 4.21
N ARG A 65 -44.30 13.62 2.91
CA ARG A 65 -45.27 13.18 1.90
C ARG A 65 -44.82 11.85 1.29
N THR A 66 -45.56 11.30 0.34
CA THR A 66 -45.18 10.05 -0.35
C THR A 66 -45.29 10.24 -1.85
N ASP A 67 -44.79 11.37 -2.34
CA ASP A 67 -44.70 11.63 -3.77
C ASP A 67 -43.45 11.00 -4.41
N GLY A 68 -43.36 11.07 -5.74
CA GLY A 68 -42.25 10.47 -6.49
C GLY A 68 -40.89 11.14 -6.22
N GLY A 69 -40.87 12.45 -5.97
CA GLY A 69 -39.64 13.19 -5.69
C GLY A 69 -39.05 12.79 -4.34
N GLU A 70 -39.91 12.62 -3.34
CA GLU A 70 -39.49 12.14 -2.02
C GLU A 70 -38.96 10.71 -2.05
N ARG A 71 -39.61 9.80 -2.79
CA ARG A 71 -39.11 8.42 -2.97
C ARG A 71 -37.71 8.40 -3.57
N MET A 72 -37.49 9.23 -4.59
CA MET A 72 -36.18 9.39 -5.21
C MET A 72 -35.16 9.94 -4.22
N ALA A 73 -35.49 10.99 -3.46
CA ALA A 73 -34.60 11.55 -2.44
C ALA A 73 -34.21 10.51 -1.37
N ARG A 74 -35.17 9.73 -0.87
CA ARG A 74 -34.92 8.63 0.08
C ARG A 74 -33.98 7.58 -0.50
N SER A 75 -34.20 7.17 -1.75
CA SER A 75 -33.31 6.23 -2.45
C SER A 75 -31.88 6.77 -2.58
N LEU A 76 -31.70 8.05 -2.86
CA LEU A 76 -30.37 8.66 -2.92
C LEU A 76 -29.68 8.65 -1.55
N LEU A 77 -30.41 8.96 -0.46
CA LEU A 77 -29.84 8.90 0.89
C LEU A 77 -29.42 7.47 1.28
N ASP A 78 -30.17 6.46 0.84
CA ASP A 78 -29.80 5.06 1.03
C ASP A 78 -28.55 4.71 0.21
N ASP A 79 -28.47 5.20 -1.03
CA ASP A 79 -27.28 5.04 -1.87
C ASP A 79 -26.05 5.71 -1.24
N ILE A 80 -26.16 6.88 -0.61
CA ILE A 80 -25.04 7.50 0.13
C ILE A 80 -24.52 6.56 1.22
N SER A 81 -25.42 5.91 1.97
CA SER A 81 -25.04 4.99 3.04
C SER A 81 -24.29 3.77 2.50
N LYS A 82 -24.79 3.18 1.40
CA LYS A 82 -24.14 2.04 0.72
C LYS A 82 -22.78 2.42 0.18
N GLN A 83 -22.71 3.52 -0.58
CA GLN A 83 -21.48 4.02 -1.18
C GLN A 83 -20.40 4.34 -0.16
N TRP A 84 -20.78 4.89 0.99
CA TRP A 84 -19.87 5.10 2.11
C TRP A 84 -19.31 3.77 2.65
N ASN A 85 -20.18 2.79 2.89
CA ASN A 85 -19.78 1.49 3.39
C ASN A 85 -18.86 0.76 2.39
N ASP A 86 -19.16 0.83 1.09
CA ASP A 86 -18.33 0.24 0.04
C ASP A 86 -16.94 0.88 0.01
N LEU A 87 -16.85 2.20 0.17
CA LEU A 87 -15.57 2.91 0.25
C LEU A 87 -14.78 2.53 1.54
N CYS A 88 -15.47 2.36 2.68
CA CYS A 88 -14.85 1.86 3.91
C CYS A 88 -14.35 0.42 3.77
N ASN A 89 -15.13 -0.45 3.12
CA ASN A 89 -14.77 -1.83 2.85
C ASN A 89 -13.56 -1.91 1.92
N PHE A 90 -13.54 -1.09 0.85
CA PHE A 90 -12.38 -0.94 -0.02
C PHE A 90 -11.13 -0.55 0.76
N THR A 91 -11.20 0.43 1.66
CA THR A 91 -10.06 0.81 2.53
C THR A 91 -9.49 -0.38 3.28
N GLN A 92 -10.34 -1.18 3.91
CA GLN A 92 -9.91 -2.32 4.73
C GLN A 92 -9.32 -3.44 3.88
N THR A 93 -10.01 -3.84 2.80
CA THR A 93 -9.58 -4.94 1.94
C THR A 93 -8.30 -4.58 1.18
N PHE A 94 -8.26 -3.38 0.60
CA PHE A 94 -7.11 -2.92 -0.17
C PHE A 94 -5.87 -2.71 0.70
N TYR A 95 -6.00 -2.10 1.88
CA TYR A 95 -4.90 -1.98 2.83
C TYR A 95 -4.32 -3.37 3.20
N THR A 96 -5.21 -4.32 3.51
CA THR A 96 -4.83 -5.68 3.88
C THR A 96 -4.08 -6.37 2.73
N LYS A 97 -4.53 -6.22 1.47
CA LYS A 97 -3.81 -6.72 0.29
C LYS A 97 -2.42 -6.07 0.16
N LEU A 98 -2.31 -4.76 0.33
CA LEU A 98 -1.04 -4.04 0.22
C LEU A 98 0.00 -4.52 1.24
N VAL A 99 -0.40 -4.71 2.50
CA VAL A 99 0.51 -5.15 3.56
C VAL A 99 0.78 -6.65 3.48
N ASN A 100 -0.25 -7.48 3.41
CA ASN A 100 -0.09 -8.93 3.54
C ASN A 100 0.39 -9.61 2.26
N VAL A 101 -0.04 -9.13 1.10
CA VAL A 101 0.30 -9.73 -0.21
C VAL A 101 1.44 -8.97 -0.86
N ALA A 102 1.31 -7.65 -1.03
CA ALA A 102 2.30 -6.84 -1.77
C ALA A 102 3.51 -6.40 -0.92
N LYS A 103 3.48 -6.67 0.40
CA LYS A 103 4.57 -6.41 1.36
C LYS A 103 5.00 -4.95 1.46
N PHE A 104 4.08 -4.02 1.21
CA PHE A 104 4.34 -2.60 1.52
C PHE A 104 4.42 -2.41 3.03
N SER A 105 5.22 -1.43 3.48
CA SER A 105 5.17 -0.97 4.86
C SER A 105 3.77 -0.44 5.18
N GLU A 106 3.32 -0.58 6.42
CA GLU A 106 1.97 -0.13 6.82
C GLU A 106 1.73 1.36 6.54
N ALA A 107 2.75 2.20 6.75
CA ALA A 107 2.70 3.62 6.46
C ALA A 107 2.49 3.89 4.96
N ASN A 108 3.27 3.23 4.10
CA ASN A 108 3.15 3.40 2.65
C ASN A 108 1.83 2.83 2.10
N ALA A 109 1.41 1.67 2.60
CA ALA A 109 0.13 1.08 2.24
C ALA A 109 -1.04 2.04 2.55
N PHE A 110 -1.05 2.63 3.75
CA PHE A 110 -2.13 3.52 4.14
C PHE A 110 -2.06 4.89 3.45
N LYS A 111 -0.86 5.39 3.16
CA LYS A 111 -0.66 6.58 2.30
C LYS A 111 -1.30 6.36 0.93
N LEU A 112 -1.06 5.21 0.28
CA LEU A 112 -1.66 4.86 -1.00
C LEU A 112 -3.19 4.76 -0.93
N VAL A 113 -3.75 4.16 0.12
CA VAL A 113 -5.21 4.15 0.35
C VAL A 113 -5.77 5.58 0.36
N GLY A 114 -5.11 6.49 1.06
CA GLY A 114 -5.54 7.89 1.10
C GLY A 114 -5.44 8.60 -0.25
N ARG A 115 -4.43 8.29 -1.06
CA ARG A 115 -4.33 8.78 -2.45
C ARG A 115 -5.51 8.30 -3.29
N CYS A 116 -5.90 7.02 -3.13
CA CYS A 116 -7.04 6.44 -3.82
C CYS A 116 -8.36 7.16 -3.44
N TRP A 117 -8.60 7.42 -2.15
CA TRP A 117 -9.73 8.24 -1.70
C TRP A 117 -9.69 9.64 -2.33
N GLY A 118 -8.49 10.23 -2.37
CA GLY A 118 -8.25 11.51 -3.02
C GLY A 118 -8.70 11.52 -4.48
N ALA A 119 -8.38 10.48 -5.24
CA ALA A 119 -8.75 10.32 -6.64
C ALA A 119 -10.28 10.15 -6.85
N VAL A 120 -10.97 9.42 -5.96
CA VAL A 120 -12.45 9.30 -5.98
C VAL A 120 -13.08 10.70 -5.85
N PHE A 121 -12.67 11.46 -4.83
CA PHE A 121 -13.20 12.81 -4.63
C PHE A 121 -12.78 13.77 -5.74
N ASP A 122 -11.60 13.59 -6.32
CA ASP A 122 -11.12 14.41 -7.43
C ASP A 122 -11.95 14.22 -8.70
N THR A 123 -12.34 12.98 -8.99
CA THR A 123 -13.21 12.66 -10.12
C THR A 123 -14.59 13.33 -9.97
N MET A 124 -15.09 13.46 -8.74
CA MET A 124 -16.33 14.18 -8.44
C MET A 124 -16.17 15.71 -8.36
N ARG A 125 -14.94 16.24 -8.44
CA ARG A 125 -14.65 17.66 -8.18
C ARG A 125 -15.42 18.56 -9.14
N SER A 126 -15.33 18.33 -10.45
CA SER A 126 -15.95 19.18 -11.47
C SER A 126 -17.44 19.41 -11.25
N HIS A 127 -18.19 18.37 -10.89
CA HIS A 127 -19.63 18.45 -10.63
C HIS A 127 -19.97 19.19 -9.34
N ARG A 128 -19.11 19.10 -8.32
CA ARG A 128 -19.28 19.82 -7.05
C ARG A 128 -18.87 21.28 -7.19
N GLU A 129 -17.82 21.57 -7.95
CA GLU A 129 -17.34 22.94 -8.17
C GLU A 129 -18.29 23.79 -9.01
N ALA A 130 -19.01 23.17 -9.94
CA ALA A 130 -20.06 23.85 -10.71
C ALA A 130 -21.12 24.50 -9.80
N LEU A 131 -21.33 23.98 -8.60
CA LEU A 131 -22.31 24.52 -7.64
C LEU A 131 -21.81 25.77 -6.89
N LYS A 132 -20.50 26.11 -6.96
CA LYS A 132 -19.94 27.28 -6.26
C LYS A 132 -20.51 28.60 -6.74
N LEU A 133 -20.89 28.65 -8.02
CA LEU A 133 -21.40 29.84 -8.69
C LEU A 133 -22.93 29.89 -8.70
N VAL A 134 -23.59 28.87 -8.14
CA VAL A 134 -25.04 28.84 -8.05
C VAL A 134 -25.46 29.86 -6.99
N GLY A 135 -26.19 30.88 -7.45
CA GLY A 135 -26.73 31.94 -6.61
C GLY A 135 -27.97 31.49 -5.84
N ASP A 136 -29.06 32.22 -5.97
CA ASP A 136 -30.29 31.97 -5.21
C ASP A 136 -30.85 30.56 -5.42
N LEU A 137 -30.84 29.74 -4.36
CA LEU A 137 -31.37 28.37 -4.37
C LEU A 137 -32.90 28.33 -4.39
N GLN A 138 -33.62 29.46 -4.35
CA GLN A 138 -35.06 29.47 -4.55
C GLN A 138 -35.43 29.34 -6.04
N ALA A 139 -34.56 29.80 -6.94
CA ALA A 139 -34.76 29.67 -8.38
C ALA A 139 -34.82 28.18 -8.80
N PRO A 140 -35.87 27.74 -9.53
CA PRO A 140 -36.03 26.34 -9.93
C PRO A 140 -34.85 25.78 -10.72
N GLY A 141 -34.24 26.58 -11.61
CA GLY A 141 -33.06 26.17 -12.38
C GLY A 141 -31.87 25.85 -11.48
N ASN A 142 -31.65 26.64 -10.43
CA ASN A 142 -30.57 26.42 -9.47
C ASN A 142 -30.81 25.15 -8.63
N LYS A 143 -32.07 24.88 -8.23
CA LYS A 143 -32.44 23.61 -7.57
C LYS A 143 -32.15 22.41 -8.47
N ALA A 144 -32.54 22.48 -9.74
CA ALA A 144 -32.29 21.42 -10.71
C ALA A 144 -30.79 21.16 -10.92
N MET A 145 -29.97 22.22 -10.98
CA MET A 145 -28.52 22.08 -11.06
C MET A 145 -27.93 21.36 -9.85
N VAL A 146 -28.37 21.70 -8.63
CA VAL A 146 -27.92 21.02 -7.41
C VAL A 146 -28.27 19.53 -7.45
N ILE A 147 -29.52 19.20 -7.78
CA ILE A 147 -29.99 17.82 -7.89
C ILE A 147 -29.18 17.06 -8.95
N TRP A 148 -28.94 17.67 -10.11
CA TRP A 148 -28.16 17.07 -11.18
C TRP A 148 -26.71 16.79 -10.76
N SER A 149 -26.04 17.73 -10.10
CA SER A 149 -24.69 17.52 -9.58
C SER A 149 -24.64 16.38 -8.56
N VAL A 150 -25.67 16.23 -7.72
CA VAL A 150 -25.78 15.09 -6.80
C VAL A 150 -25.89 13.77 -7.57
N PHE A 151 -26.72 13.69 -8.62
CA PHE A 151 -26.79 12.51 -9.46
C PHE A 151 -25.45 12.17 -10.12
N GLN A 152 -24.72 13.17 -10.60
CA GLN A 152 -23.40 12.94 -11.21
C GLN A 152 -22.41 12.37 -10.19
N CYS A 153 -22.41 12.86 -8.95
CA CYS A 153 -21.55 12.30 -7.90
C CYS A 153 -21.93 10.85 -7.59
N HIS A 154 -23.23 10.54 -7.49
CA HIS A 154 -23.70 9.17 -7.29
C HIS A 154 -23.31 8.25 -8.44
N ARG A 155 -23.44 8.71 -9.69
CA ARG A 155 -23.05 7.96 -10.90
C ARG A 155 -21.57 7.62 -10.87
N ILE A 156 -20.71 8.61 -10.63
CA ILE A 156 -19.26 8.40 -10.53
C ILE A 156 -18.96 7.37 -9.46
N MET A 157 -19.53 7.48 -8.26
CA MET A 157 -19.28 6.52 -7.19
C MET A 157 -19.72 5.10 -7.57
N LYS A 158 -20.86 4.96 -8.27
CA LYS A 158 -21.31 3.66 -8.81
C LYS A 158 -20.33 3.09 -9.83
N GLU A 159 -19.68 3.91 -10.65
CA GLU A 159 -18.63 3.47 -11.59
C GLU A 159 -17.40 2.93 -10.85
N PHE A 160 -16.96 3.60 -9.79
CA PHE A 160 -15.88 3.07 -8.94
C PHE A 160 -16.28 1.74 -8.30
N ILE A 161 -17.47 1.64 -7.71
CA ILE A 161 -17.96 0.42 -7.06
C ILE A 161 -18.10 -0.74 -8.06
N ALA A 162 -18.63 -0.48 -9.27
CA ALA A 162 -18.78 -1.50 -10.30
C ALA A 162 -17.45 -2.09 -10.80
N LEU A 163 -16.34 -1.39 -10.59
CA LEU A 163 -14.99 -1.82 -10.94
C LEU A 163 -14.16 -2.19 -9.69
N ASP A 164 -14.83 -2.50 -8.57
CA ASP A 164 -14.22 -2.84 -7.27
C ASP A 164 -13.20 -1.80 -6.78
N PHE A 165 -13.33 -0.55 -7.21
CA PHE A 165 -12.39 0.56 -7.08
C PHE A 165 -11.02 0.33 -7.75
N GLU A 166 -10.37 -0.81 -7.50
CA GLU A 166 -9.04 -1.17 -8.00
C GLU A 166 -8.98 -1.20 -9.54
N GLY A 167 -10.08 -1.52 -10.22
CA GLY A 167 -10.17 -1.54 -11.68
C GLY A 167 -10.43 -0.17 -12.31
N HIS A 168 -10.77 0.86 -11.52
CA HIS A 168 -11.09 2.17 -12.07
C HIS A 168 -9.81 2.91 -12.50
N PRO A 169 -9.74 3.51 -13.72
CA PRO A 169 -8.51 4.13 -14.25
C PRO A 169 -7.88 5.18 -13.33
N ALA A 170 -8.70 5.96 -12.61
CA ALA A 170 -8.21 6.94 -11.64
C ALA A 170 -7.46 6.29 -10.46
N ILE A 171 -7.90 5.12 -9.99
CA ILE A 171 -7.21 4.37 -8.93
C ILE A 171 -5.96 3.69 -9.49
N VAL A 172 -6.07 3.05 -10.66
CA VAL A 172 -4.94 2.40 -11.34
C VAL A 172 -3.78 3.37 -11.57
N LYS A 173 -4.09 4.62 -11.94
CA LYS A 173 -3.10 5.70 -12.06
C LYS A 173 -2.36 5.94 -10.74
N GLU A 174 -3.08 6.09 -9.63
CA GLU A 174 -2.47 6.31 -8.31
C GLU A 174 -1.62 5.13 -7.86
N ILE A 175 -2.10 3.90 -8.06
CA ILE A 175 -1.35 2.67 -7.75
C ILE A 175 -0.06 2.62 -8.58
N SER A 176 -0.16 2.84 -9.90
CA SER A 176 0.97 2.78 -10.81
C SER A 176 2.02 3.82 -10.46
N LEU A 177 1.60 5.07 -10.24
CA LEU A 177 2.49 6.15 -9.84
C LEU A 177 3.16 5.85 -8.50
N PHE A 178 2.39 5.36 -7.51
CA PHE A 178 2.93 5.00 -6.20
C PHE A 178 3.96 3.87 -6.28
N ILE A 179 3.70 2.83 -7.07
CA ILE A 179 4.65 1.74 -7.31
C ILE A 179 5.95 2.30 -7.90
N ILE A 180 5.87 3.15 -8.93
CA ILE A 180 7.05 3.74 -9.58
C ILE A 180 7.86 4.58 -8.58
N THR A 181 7.20 5.34 -7.70
CA THR A 181 7.89 6.24 -6.76
C THR A 181 8.42 5.56 -5.49
N GLU A 182 7.76 4.50 -5.01
CA GLU A 182 8.00 3.96 -3.66
C GLU A 182 8.58 2.52 -3.68
N ARG A 183 8.52 1.75 -4.79
CA ARG A 183 9.10 0.40 -4.83
C ARG A 183 10.61 0.34 -5.08
N VAL A 184 11.23 1.41 -5.56
CA VAL A 184 12.67 1.45 -5.78
C VAL A 184 13.28 2.31 -4.69
N ASP A 185 13.47 1.78 -3.49
CA ASP A 185 14.39 2.39 -2.52
C ASP A 185 15.81 2.09 -3.01
N PRO A 186 16.55 3.09 -3.54
CA PRO A 186 17.91 2.89 -4.01
C PRO A 186 18.81 2.39 -2.89
N THR A 187 18.46 2.68 -1.63
CA THR A 187 19.21 2.27 -0.44
C THR A 187 19.15 0.77 -0.20
N GLU A 188 18.00 0.12 -0.41
CA GLU A 188 17.88 -1.34 -0.31
C GLU A 188 18.69 -2.05 -1.41
N ILE A 189 18.68 -1.49 -2.63
CA ILE A 189 19.51 -1.97 -3.73
C ILE A 189 20.99 -1.81 -3.37
N LEU A 190 21.41 -0.64 -2.88
CA LEU A 190 22.79 -0.40 -2.45
C LEU A 190 23.21 -1.33 -1.31
N ARG A 191 22.32 -1.62 -0.36
CA ARG A 191 22.57 -2.54 0.75
C ARG A 191 22.72 -3.99 0.25
N LEU A 192 21.87 -4.42 -0.68
CA LEU A 192 21.97 -5.73 -1.32
C LEU A 192 23.26 -5.84 -2.13
N THR A 193 23.61 -4.84 -2.94
CA THR A 193 24.87 -4.77 -3.68
C THR A 193 26.08 -4.84 -2.75
N SER A 194 26.02 -4.14 -1.60
CA SER A 194 27.11 -4.19 -0.59
C SER A 194 27.26 -5.57 0.05
N ARG A 195 26.14 -6.25 0.34
CA ARG A 195 26.16 -7.63 0.86
C ARG A 195 26.66 -8.62 -0.19
N MET A 196 26.28 -8.44 -1.45
CA MET A 196 26.72 -9.27 -2.56
C MET A 196 28.23 -9.14 -2.75
N LYS A 197 28.76 -7.91 -2.72
CA LYS A 197 30.21 -7.67 -2.79
C LYS A 197 30.98 -8.33 -1.63
N LYS A 198 30.48 -8.24 -0.39
CA LYS A 198 31.09 -8.94 0.75
C LYS A 198 31.11 -10.46 0.56
N LEU A 199 30.02 -11.03 0.05
CA LEU A 199 29.94 -12.46 -0.25
C LEU A 199 30.90 -12.86 -1.38
N GLU A 200 31.08 -12.02 -2.40
CA GLU A 200 32.07 -12.25 -3.47
C GLU A 200 33.49 -12.23 -2.93
N ASP A 201 33.83 -11.28 -2.06
CA ASP A 201 35.15 -11.18 -1.41
C ASP A 201 35.42 -12.41 -0.50
N GLU A 202 34.43 -12.82 0.31
CA GLU A 202 34.51 -14.03 1.14
C GLU A 202 34.65 -15.29 0.29
N TYR A 203 33.89 -15.39 -0.81
CA TYR A 203 33.98 -16.51 -1.73
C TYR A 203 35.36 -16.59 -2.40
N ALA A 204 35.92 -15.46 -2.83
CA ALA A 204 37.27 -15.41 -3.39
C ALA A 204 38.33 -15.90 -2.38
N ALA A 205 38.25 -15.46 -1.12
CA ALA A 205 39.14 -15.90 -0.05
C ALA A 205 39.00 -17.41 0.26
N VAL A 206 37.76 -17.93 0.29
CA VAL A 206 37.51 -19.38 0.45
C VAL A 206 38.05 -20.18 -0.73
N THR A 207 37.99 -19.63 -1.94
CA THR A 207 38.52 -20.29 -3.14
C THR A 207 40.04 -20.36 -3.10
N GLU A 208 40.72 -19.27 -2.71
CA GLU A 208 42.18 -19.23 -2.56
C GLU A 208 42.67 -20.20 -1.47
N THR A 209 42.00 -20.21 -0.32
CA THR A 209 42.35 -21.14 0.78
C THR A 209 42.14 -22.60 0.38
N ASN A 210 41.06 -22.92 -0.35
CA ASN A 210 40.85 -24.25 -0.93
C ASN A 210 41.99 -24.65 -1.88
N GLN A 211 42.46 -23.73 -2.72
CA GLN A 211 43.54 -24.00 -3.66
C GLN A 211 44.85 -24.32 -2.92
N LYS A 212 45.19 -23.53 -1.88
CA LYS A 212 46.37 -23.80 -1.03
C LYS A 212 46.26 -25.14 -0.32
N LEU A 213 45.08 -25.46 0.22
CA LEU A 213 44.84 -26.74 0.90
C LEU A 213 45.01 -27.92 -0.05
N ARG A 214 44.52 -27.80 -1.29
CA ARG A 214 44.72 -28.82 -2.34
C ARG A 214 46.19 -29.05 -2.68
N SER A 215 46.98 -27.98 -2.82
CA SER A 215 48.43 -28.10 -3.07
C SER A 215 49.14 -28.78 -1.91
N SER A 216 48.86 -28.36 -0.67
CA SER A 216 49.45 -28.99 0.52
C SER A 216 49.07 -30.46 0.65
N HIS A 217 47.83 -30.82 0.33
CA HIS A 217 47.39 -32.22 0.29
C HIS A 217 48.15 -33.02 -0.77
N ALA A 218 48.41 -32.45 -1.95
CA ALA A 218 49.21 -33.09 -2.98
C ALA A 218 50.67 -33.33 -2.51
N ASP A 219 51.29 -32.34 -1.87
CA ASP A 219 52.64 -32.46 -1.32
C ASP A 219 52.73 -33.52 -0.21
N PHE A 220 51.73 -33.53 0.67
CA PHE A 220 51.61 -34.55 1.72
C PHE A 220 51.48 -35.95 1.11
N GLN A 221 50.67 -36.10 0.06
CA GLN A 221 50.49 -37.37 -0.64
C GLN A 221 51.80 -37.87 -1.28
N VAL A 222 52.59 -36.98 -1.90
CA VAL A 222 53.93 -37.31 -2.43
C VAL A 222 54.86 -37.77 -1.31
N THR A 223 54.89 -37.04 -0.20
CA THR A 223 55.76 -37.36 0.96
C THR A 223 55.37 -38.70 1.58
N PHE A 224 54.07 -38.95 1.76
CA PHE A 224 53.53 -40.21 2.26
C PHE A 224 53.90 -41.39 1.35
N MET A 225 53.79 -41.23 0.03
CA MET A 225 54.22 -42.26 -0.93
C MET A 225 55.73 -42.52 -0.84
N GLY A 226 56.54 -41.48 -0.65
CA GLY A 226 57.98 -41.60 -0.41
C GLY A 226 58.29 -42.42 0.83
N LEU A 227 57.72 -42.06 1.98
CA LEU A 227 57.88 -42.79 3.24
C LEU A 227 57.44 -44.26 3.12
N LYS A 228 56.31 -44.51 2.44
CA LYS A 228 55.80 -45.87 2.22
C LYS A 228 56.83 -46.73 1.50
N ARG A 229 57.46 -46.22 0.44
CA ARG A 229 58.54 -46.93 -0.27
C ARG A 229 59.71 -47.23 0.65
N THR A 230 60.19 -46.25 1.41
CA THR A 230 61.31 -46.44 2.35
C THR A 230 61.00 -47.51 3.41
N VAL A 231 59.76 -47.54 3.92
CA VAL A 231 59.31 -48.58 4.86
C VAL A 231 59.30 -49.96 4.20
N ASP A 232 58.83 -50.07 2.95
CA ASP A 232 58.82 -51.32 2.20
C ASP A 232 60.25 -51.83 1.93
N ASP A 233 61.19 -50.93 1.59
CA ASP A 233 62.61 -51.24 1.39
C ASP A 233 63.26 -51.76 2.67
N LEU A 234 63.11 -51.04 3.79
CA LEU A 234 63.62 -51.46 5.10
C LEU A 234 63.04 -52.81 5.54
N LYS A 235 61.75 -53.06 5.26
CA LYS A 235 61.10 -54.34 5.55
C LYS A 235 61.69 -55.49 4.73
N ASN A 236 62.07 -55.23 3.48
CA ASN A 236 62.74 -56.21 2.62
C ASN A 236 64.19 -56.48 3.10
N GLU A 237 64.94 -55.44 3.45
CA GLU A 237 66.29 -55.59 4.03
C GLU A 237 66.26 -56.41 5.33
N LEU A 238 65.31 -56.12 6.22
CA LEU A 238 65.13 -56.88 7.47
C LEU A 238 64.86 -58.37 7.20
N LYS A 239 64.06 -58.69 6.16
CA LYS A 239 63.83 -60.08 5.75
C LYS A 239 65.11 -60.74 5.26
N GLN A 240 65.89 -60.07 4.43
CA GLN A 240 67.17 -60.59 3.92
C GLN A 240 68.17 -60.86 5.06
N LEU A 241 68.24 -59.98 6.06
CA LEU A 241 69.07 -60.17 7.25
C LEU A 241 68.64 -61.37 8.09
N LYS A 242 67.33 -61.61 8.23
CA LYS A 242 66.81 -62.78 8.95
C LYS A 242 67.10 -64.11 8.26
N THR A 243 67.24 -64.13 6.94
CA THR A 243 67.61 -65.34 6.17
C THR A 243 69.11 -65.63 6.11
N LYS A 244 69.97 -64.70 6.54
CA LYS A 244 71.44 -64.85 6.57
C LYS A 244 72.00 -65.31 7.92
N LYS A 245 71.14 -65.58 8.90
CA LYS A 245 71.46 -66.21 10.19
C LYS A 245 70.90 -67.62 10.21
#